data_AF-A0A1X0P4T6-F1
#
_entry.id   AF-A0A1X0P4T6-F1
#
_cell.length_a   1.000
_cell.length_b   1.000
_cell.length_c   1.000
_cell.angle_alpha   90.00
_cell.angle_beta   90.00
_cell.angle_gamma   90.00
#
_symmetry.space_group_name_H-M   'P 1'
#
loop_
_entity.id
_entity.type
_entity.pdbx_description
1 polymer ?
#
loop_
_entity_poly.entity_id
_entity_poly.type
_entity_poly.pdbx_seq_one_letter_code
_entity_poly.pdbx_strand_id
1 'polypeptide(L)'
;MTTMFVQLRRVVYLLVLLQCCVCVASASGKQEVFTVKSTKDAAEVEWFRKTVDEVYKHIVHTNGCLSVLKDKRQLTTNNTARARAVVKNVTDLVVAFMELNAKEEGRGQIGAWIEERKDEIQQHINDLEVVMSSLLDMSLLSDNCRKQSMVSDDDMNRLDDARKRFLKVPRKETTEIVGLRLGSRIVSEKLFDLLKDLKSPEGGLLPLRDARESVNDAKRAMQALLDTFKDVKTFKVPSVEEMGEGFLRKAEGRNVTVIKELGEAKEKAKREIQRLLRERRGEEKNEKEVMEQDGSGVVEQPSTGIKETQEVDTNGQSVQEKEEKQVDSESAGKEEVVGGTAMEEQKEEIRKEDAPQQGVKIKEEANVTDIGAENVIKAIRESDSSSNPALVHASMLLLLCVLGCSLVC
;
A
#
# COMPACT_ATOMS: atom_id res chain seq x y z
N MET A 1 -6.49 28.15 80.28
CA MET A 1 -6.77 27.77 78.87
C MET A 1 -5.75 28.28 77.86
N THR A 2 -4.80 29.14 78.23
CA THR A 2 -3.78 29.69 77.29
C THR A 2 -2.56 28.77 77.07
N THR A 3 -2.33 27.77 77.92
CA THR A 3 -1.19 26.86 77.82
C THR A 3 -1.35 25.76 76.74
N MET A 4 -2.58 25.36 76.40
CA MET A 4 -2.81 24.41 75.29
C MET A 4 -2.55 25.05 73.92
N PHE A 5 -2.79 26.36 73.78
CA PHE A 5 -2.58 27.06 72.50
C PHE A 5 -1.09 27.17 72.13
N VAL A 6 -0.21 27.25 73.15
CA VAL A 6 1.24 27.27 72.95
C VAL A 6 1.76 25.90 72.50
N GLN A 7 1.17 24.80 72.99
CA GLN A 7 1.52 23.45 72.57
C GLN A 7 1.13 23.18 71.12
N LEU A 8 -0.07 23.60 70.69
CA LEU A 8 -0.51 23.47 69.29
C LEU A 8 0.39 24.26 68.33
N ARG A 9 0.79 25.49 68.69
CA ARG A 9 1.72 26.28 67.85
C ARG A 9 3.06 25.58 67.65
N ARG A 10 3.62 24.94 68.70
CA ARG A 10 4.89 24.21 68.59
C ARG A 10 4.81 22.99 67.67
N VAL A 11 3.68 22.29 67.66
CA VAL A 11 3.47 21.14 66.76
C VAL A 11 3.38 21.59 65.30
N VAL A 12 2.70 22.71 65.03
CA VAL A 12 2.61 23.26 63.66
C VAL A 12 3.99 23.66 63.14
N TYR A 13 4.81 24.34 63.94
CA TYR A 13 6.19 24.67 63.53
C TYR A 13 7.03 23.43 63.25
N LEU A 14 6.89 22.37 64.05
CA LEU A 14 7.58 21.10 63.83
C LEU A 14 7.15 20.43 62.53
N LEU A 15 5.86 20.43 62.19
CA LEU A 15 5.36 19.87 60.94
C LEU A 15 5.85 20.66 59.72
N VAL A 16 5.88 21.99 59.80
CA VAL A 16 6.42 22.85 58.74
C VAL A 16 7.93 22.62 58.57
N LEU A 17 8.68 22.48 59.66
CA LEU A 17 10.11 22.14 59.62
C LEU A 17 10.35 20.76 59.01
N LEU A 18 9.55 19.76 59.39
CA LEU A 18 9.64 18.40 58.85
C LEU A 18 9.35 18.39 57.35
N GLN A 19 8.30 19.11 56.91
CA GLN A 19 7.97 19.25 55.50
C GLN A 19 9.07 19.98 54.73
N CYS A 20 9.68 21.00 55.33
CA CYS A 20 10.83 21.70 54.75
C CYS A 20 12.06 20.78 54.62
N CYS A 21 12.34 19.96 55.66
CA CYS A 21 13.42 18.97 55.62
C CYS A 21 13.17 17.87 54.57
N VAL A 22 11.93 17.40 54.39
CA VAL A 22 11.57 16.43 53.35
C VAL A 22 11.73 17.03 51.95
N CYS A 23 11.35 18.30 51.76
CA CYS A 23 11.57 19.02 50.50
C CYS A 23 13.07 19.19 50.18
N VAL A 24 13.89 19.55 51.17
CA VAL A 24 15.35 19.71 50.99
C VAL A 24 16.04 18.36 50.76
N ALA A 25 15.63 17.30 51.46
CA ALA A 25 16.13 15.94 51.23
C ALA A 25 15.76 15.43 49.82
N SER A 26 14.55 15.75 49.35
CA SER A 26 14.11 15.43 47.99
C SER A 26 14.87 16.23 46.92
N ALA A 27 15.32 17.45 47.23
CA ALA A 27 16.15 18.27 46.33
C ALA A 27 17.63 17.85 46.32
N SER A 28 18.13 17.22 47.40
CA SER A 28 19.51 16.76 47.51
C SER A 28 19.73 15.31 47.04
N GLY A 29 18.67 14.58 46.73
CA GLY A 29 18.79 13.40 45.88
C GLY A 29 19.35 13.90 44.56
N LYS A 30 20.66 13.69 44.34
CA LYS A 30 21.32 13.95 43.06
C LYS A 30 20.53 13.20 42.00
N GLN A 31 19.56 13.90 41.42
CA GLN A 31 19.00 13.57 40.13
C GLN A 31 20.21 13.67 39.24
N GLU A 32 20.86 12.53 38.96
CA GLU A 32 21.84 12.44 37.90
C GLU A 32 21.14 13.02 36.70
N VAL A 33 21.50 14.26 36.40
CA VAL A 33 20.89 15.01 35.34
C VAL A 33 21.42 14.33 34.08
N PHE A 34 20.69 13.32 33.61
CA PHE A 34 20.89 12.66 32.31
C PHE A 34 20.53 13.66 31.18
N THR A 35 21.09 14.88 31.20
CA THR A 35 20.60 16.00 30.39
C THR A 35 21.17 16.09 28.99
N VAL A 36 22.06 15.19 28.56
CA VAL A 36 22.74 15.39 27.26
C VAL A 36 22.53 14.24 26.25
N LYS A 37 22.05 13.06 26.67
CA LYS A 37 21.70 11.99 25.71
C LYS A 37 20.31 12.15 25.05
N SER A 38 19.39 12.86 25.71
CA SER A 38 17.98 12.91 25.29
C SER A 38 17.73 13.53 23.92
N THR A 39 18.55 14.48 23.46
CA THR A 39 18.29 15.20 22.20
C THR A 39 18.64 14.36 20.96
N LYS A 40 19.74 13.61 21.02
CA LYS A 40 20.15 12.72 19.93
C LYS A 40 19.18 11.54 19.78
N ASP A 41 18.76 10.95 20.89
CA ASP A 41 17.82 9.83 20.89
C ASP A 41 16.46 10.25 20.32
N ALA A 42 15.97 11.43 20.69
CA ALA A 42 14.72 11.98 20.15
C ALA A 42 14.80 12.22 18.64
N ALA A 43 15.90 12.79 18.15
CA ALA A 43 16.09 13.02 16.72
C ALA A 43 16.13 11.72 15.90
N GLU A 44 16.74 10.67 16.45
CA GLU A 44 16.79 9.36 15.80
C GLU A 44 15.43 8.64 15.83
N VAL A 45 14.65 8.75 16.91
CA VAL A 45 13.26 8.26 16.97
C VAL A 45 12.40 8.97 15.92
N GLU A 46 12.50 10.30 15.85
CA GLU A 46 11.74 11.12 14.90
C GLU A 46 12.07 10.76 13.46
N TRP A 47 13.36 10.62 13.14
CA TRP A 47 13.80 10.25 11.80
C TRP A 47 13.34 8.83 11.42
N PHE A 48 13.37 7.87 12.35
CA PHE A 48 12.85 6.53 12.11
C PHE A 48 11.34 6.55 11.84
N ARG A 49 10.58 7.29 12.66
CA ARG A 49 9.14 7.49 12.49
C ARG A 49 8.82 8.05 11.11
N LYS A 50 9.49 9.13 10.72
CA LYS A 50 9.33 9.74 9.40
C LYS A 50 9.61 8.75 8.26
N THR A 51 10.65 7.92 8.41
CA THR A 51 10.97 6.91 7.40
C THR A 51 9.88 5.84 7.30
N VAL A 52 9.38 5.34 8.43
CA VAL A 52 8.25 4.39 8.47
C VAL A 52 7.01 4.99 7.82
N ASP A 53 6.71 6.26 8.11
CA ASP A 53 5.54 6.97 7.56
C ASP A 53 5.64 7.16 6.04
N GLU A 54 6.81 7.53 5.52
CA GLU A 54 7.05 7.68 4.09
C GLU A 54 6.90 6.33 3.36
N VAL A 55 7.51 5.26 3.88
CA VAL A 55 7.40 3.92 3.30
C VAL A 55 5.95 3.42 3.39
N TYR A 56 5.24 3.71 4.48
CA TYR A 56 3.82 3.40 4.62
C TYR A 56 2.96 4.08 3.54
N LYS A 57 3.22 5.38 3.25
CA LYS A 57 2.55 6.10 2.16
C LYS A 57 2.77 5.39 0.81
N HIS A 58 3.99 4.92 0.52
CA HIS A 58 4.30 4.18 -0.70
C HIS A 58 3.59 2.80 -0.75
N ILE A 59 3.54 2.07 0.37
CA ILE A 59 2.83 0.78 0.48
C ILE A 59 1.34 0.97 0.18
N VAL A 60 0.68 1.94 0.82
CA VAL A 60 -0.75 2.22 0.60
C VAL A 60 -1.01 2.56 -0.87
N HIS A 61 -0.16 3.41 -1.45
CA HIS A 61 -0.26 3.77 -2.86
C HIS A 61 -0.15 2.55 -3.77
N THR A 62 0.93 1.77 -3.60
CA THR A 62 1.25 0.60 -4.42
C THR A 62 0.18 -0.47 -4.31
N ASN A 63 -0.30 -0.75 -3.09
CA ASN A 63 -1.36 -1.72 -2.87
C ASN A 63 -2.69 -1.27 -3.50
N GLY A 64 -3.03 0.02 -3.38
CA GLY A 64 -4.20 0.59 -4.07
C GLY A 64 -4.11 0.41 -5.59
N CYS A 65 -2.97 0.73 -6.18
CA CYS A 65 -2.72 0.51 -7.61
C CYS A 65 -2.83 -0.96 -8.03
N LEU A 66 -2.17 -1.86 -7.30
CA LEU A 66 -2.23 -3.29 -7.57
C LEU A 66 -3.65 -3.84 -7.45
N SER A 67 -4.45 -3.36 -6.48
CA SER A 67 -5.84 -3.79 -6.35
C SER A 67 -6.65 -3.45 -7.61
N VAL A 68 -6.61 -2.19 -8.06
CA VAL A 68 -7.36 -1.78 -9.26
C VAL A 68 -6.84 -2.51 -10.50
N LEU A 69 -5.52 -2.72 -10.62
CA LEU A 69 -4.92 -3.46 -11.72
C LEU A 69 -5.33 -4.94 -11.72
N LYS A 70 -5.41 -5.58 -10.55
CA LYS A 70 -5.90 -6.97 -10.40
C LYS A 70 -7.35 -7.07 -10.86
N ASP A 71 -8.20 -6.15 -10.45
CA ASP A 71 -9.62 -6.12 -10.84
C ASP A 71 -9.78 -5.93 -12.36
N LYS A 72 -8.91 -5.12 -12.99
CA LYS A 72 -8.91 -4.88 -14.44
C LYS A 72 -8.03 -5.86 -15.26
N ARG A 73 -7.49 -6.91 -14.64
CA ARG A 73 -6.56 -7.84 -15.31
C ARG A 73 -7.22 -8.58 -16.48
N GLN A 74 -8.41 -9.14 -16.25
CA GLN A 74 -9.10 -9.91 -17.28
C GLN A 74 -9.48 -9.01 -18.47
N LEU A 75 -9.95 -7.80 -18.18
CA LEU A 75 -10.23 -6.79 -19.20
C LEU A 75 -8.97 -6.47 -20.01
N THR A 76 -7.83 -6.26 -19.35
CA THR A 76 -6.54 -6.00 -20.00
C THR A 76 -6.13 -7.15 -20.91
N THR A 77 -6.22 -8.39 -20.43
CA THR A 77 -5.84 -9.59 -21.17
C THR A 77 -6.69 -9.75 -22.43
N ASN A 78 -8.02 -9.60 -22.29
CA ASN A 78 -8.96 -9.68 -23.40
C ASN A 78 -8.69 -8.57 -24.43
N ASN A 79 -8.44 -7.34 -23.97
CA ASN A 79 -8.14 -6.22 -24.86
C ASN A 79 -6.80 -6.38 -25.58
N THR A 80 -5.79 -6.94 -24.92
CA THR A 80 -4.50 -7.29 -25.57
C THR A 80 -4.71 -8.32 -26.67
N ALA A 81 -5.49 -9.38 -26.41
CA ALA A 81 -5.79 -10.38 -27.43
C ALA A 81 -6.55 -9.77 -28.62
N ARG A 82 -7.55 -8.91 -28.34
CA ARG A 82 -8.31 -8.21 -29.38
C ARG A 82 -7.42 -7.24 -30.16
N ALA A 83 -6.53 -6.50 -29.50
CA ALA A 83 -5.56 -5.61 -30.15
C ALA A 83 -4.68 -6.38 -31.14
N ARG A 84 -4.13 -7.54 -30.73
CA ARG A 84 -3.30 -8.40 -31.59
C ARG A 84 -4.10 -8.94 -32.79
N ALA A 85 -5.36 -9.31 -32.59
CA ALA A 85 -6.23 -9.73 -33.69
C ALA A 85 -6.47 -8.60 -34.69
N VAL A 86 -6.74 -7.37 -34.21
CA VAL A 86 -6.89 -6.18 -35.07
C VAL A 86 -5.59 -5.90 -35.83
N VAL A 87 -4.42 -5.94 -35.18
CA VAL A 87 -3.12 -5.79 -35.84
C VAL A 87 -2.98 -6.76 -36.99
N LYS A 88 -3.24 -8.04 -36.74
CA LYS A 88 -3.11 -9.09 -37.75
C LYS A 88 -4.03 -8.83 -38.95
N ASN A 89 -5.32 -8.62 -38.70
CA ASN A 89 -6.30 -8.42 -39.76
C ASN A 89 -5.99 -7.17 -40.60
N VAL A 90 -5.63 -6.06 -39.94
CA VAL A 90 -5.22 -4.83 -40.65
C VAL A 90 -3.95 -5.05 -41.46
N THR A 91 -2.97 -5.78 -40.93
CA THR A 91 -1.75 -6.13 -41.66
C THR A 91 -2.05 -6.98 -42.89
N ASP A 92 -2.92 -7.97 -42.75
CA ASP A 92 -3.34 -8.83 -43.86
C ASP A 92 -4.05 -8.02 -44.97
N LEU A 93 -4.89 -7.03 -44.61
CA LEU A 93 -5.49 -6.10 -45.57
C LEU A 93 -4.47 -5.22 -46.29
N VAL A 94 -3.48 -4.68 -45.56
CA VAL A 94 -2.39 -3.89 -46.16
C VAL A 94 -1.61 -4.74 -47.16
N VAL A 95 -1.26 -5.98 -46.80
CA VAL A 95 -0.52 -6.89 -47.69
C VAL A 95 -1.34 -7.20 -48.95
N ALA A 96 -2.63 -7.56 -48.79
CA ALA A 96 -3.51 -7.84 -49.93
C ALA A 96 -3.65 -6.63 -50.88
N PHE A 97 -3.74 -5.42 -50.32
CA PHE A 97 -3.75 -4.20 -51.11
C PHE A 97 -2.43 -3.98 -51.86
N MET A 98 -1.29 -4.14 -51.20
CA MET A 98 0.03 -3.95 -51.81
C MET A 98 0.26 -4.95 -52.95
N GLU A 99 -0.16 -6.20 -52.79
CA GLU A 99 -0.11 -7.23 -53.83
C GLU A 99 -0.98 -6.88 -55.04
N LEU A 100 -2.18 -6.31 -54.82
CA LEU A 100 -3.05 -5.84 -55.89
C LEU A 100 -2.42 -4.65 -56.63
N ASN A 101 -1.86 -3.69 -55.91
CA ASN A 101 -1.25 -2.48 -56.48
C ASN A 101 0.05 -2.77 -57.25
N ALA A 102 0.79 -3.83 -56.87
CA ALA A 102 2.01 -4.24 -57.56
C ALA A 102 1.74 -4.84 -58.96
N LYS A 103 0.53 -5.33 -59.23
CA LYS A 103 0.14 -5.88 -60.53
C LYS A 103 -0.31 -4.74 -61.46
N GLU A 104 0.25 -4.63 -62.66
CA GLU A 104 -0.13 -3.58 -63.62
C GLU A 104 -1.63 -3.60 -63.95
N GLU A 105 -2.20 -4.80 -64.14
CA GLU A 105 -3.64 -5.01 -64.35
C GLU A 105 -4.48 -4.66 -63.12
N GLY A 106 -3.88 -4.67 -61.92
CA GLY A 106 -4.55 -4.44 -60.65
C GLY A 106 -4.88 -2.97 -60.37
N ARG A 107 -4.19 -2.01 -61.00
CA ARG A 107 -4.44 -0.57 -60.76
C ARG A 107 -5.88 -0.14 -61.10
N GLY A 108 -6.49 -0.77 -62.10
CA GLY A 108 -7.88 -0.51 -62.46
C GLY A 108 -8.90 -1.12 -61.49
N GLN A 109 -8.50 -2.10 -60.67
CA GLN A 109 -9.36 -2.86 -59.77
C GLN A 109 -9.35 -2.33 -58.33
N ILE A 110 -8.41 -1.44 -57.97
CA ILE A 110 -8.26 -0.91 -56.61
C ILE A 110 -9.58 -0.33 -56.07
N GLY A 111 -10.29 0.47 -56.88
CA GLY A 111 -11.57 1.06 -56.46
C GLY A 111 -12.64 0.01 -56.15
N ALA A 112 -12.72 -1.05 -56.97
CA ALA A 112 -13.68 -2.14 -56.77
C ALA A 112 -13.33 -2.97 -55.52
N TRP A 113 -12.04 -3.26 -55.30
CA TRP A 113 -11.56 -3.97 -54.13
C TRP A 113 -11.86 -3.20 -52.83
N ILE A 114 -11.67 -1.88 -52.83
CA ILE A 114 -11.97 -1.05 -51.66
C ILE A 114 -13.47 -1.04 -51.36
N GLU A 115 -14.34 -0.89 -52.37
CA GLU A 115 -15.79 -0.94 -52.15
C GLU A 115 -16.25 -2.32 -51.67
N GLU A 116 -15.64 -3.41 -52.16
CA GLU A 116 -15.93 -4.78 -51.70
C GLU A 116 -15.52 -4.99 -50.23
N ARG A 117 -14.38 -4.43 -49.81
CA ARG A 117 -13.79 -4.61 -48.46
C ARG A 117 -14.14 -3.49 -47.48
N LYS A 118 -14.99 -2.55 -47.89
CA LYS A 118 -15.31 -1.34 -47.12
C LYS A 118 -15.82 -1.63 -45.71
N ASP A 119 -16.75 -2.56 -45.61
CA ASP A 119 -17.38 -2.93 -44.34
C ASP A 119 -16.38 -3.60 -43.40
N GLU A 120 -15.47 -4.42 -43.95
CA GLU A 120 -14.39 -5.06 -43.19
C GLU A 120 -13.38 -4.04 -42.66
N ILE A 121 -12.96 -3.09 -43.50
CA ILE A 121 -12.06 -2.00 -43.09
C ILE A 121 -12.72 -1.18 -41.99
N GLN A 122 -13.99 -0.79 -42.17
CA GLN A 122 -14.74 -0.02 -41.17
C GLN A 122 -14.90 -0.80 -39.87
N GLN A 123 -15.15 -2.11 -39.94
CA GLN A 123 -15.23 -2.97 -38.77
C GLN A 123 -13.91 -3.00 -37.99
N HIS A 124 -12.76 -3.11 -38.67
CA HIS A 124 -11.46 -3.08 -37.99
C HIS A 124 -11.12 -1.71 -37.39
N ILE A 125 -11.53 -0.62 -38.02
CA ILE A 125 -11.43 0.73 -37.43
C ILE A 125 -12.24 0.81 -36.14
N ASN A 126 -13.50 0.33 -36.16
CA ASN A 126 -14.36 0.30 -34.98
C ASN A 126 -13.78 -0.60 -33.88
N ASP A 127 -13.25 -1.77 -34.24
CA ASP A 127 -12.61 -2.67 -33.29
C ASP A 127 -11.37 -2.04 -32.64
N LEU A 128 -10.57 -1.30 -33.42
CA LEU A 128 -9.45 -0.53 -32.90
C LEU A 128 -9.90 0.57 -31.93
N GLU A 129 -10.95 1.33 -32.27
CA GLU A 129 -11.47 2.38 -31.39
C GLU A 129 -11.94 1.81 -30.05
N VAL A 130 -12.61 0.65 -30.07
CA VAL A 130 -13.05 -0.04 -28.86
C VAL A 130 -11.84 -0.49 -28.02
N VAL A 131 -10.85 -1.12 -28.65
CA VAL A 131 -9.61 -1.55 -27.96
C VAL A 131 -8.87 -0.36 -27.35
N MET A 132 -8.69 0.71 -28.12
CA MET A 132 -8.04 1.93 -27.65
C MET A 132 -8.79 2.56 -26.48
N SER A 133 -10.12 2.63 -26.58
CA SER A 133 -10.97 3.18 -25.52
C SER A 133 -10.84 2.35 -24.25
N SER A 134 -10.92 1.02 -24.31
CA SER A 134 -10.78 0.19 -23.11
C SER A 134 -9.37 0.22 -22.50
N LEU A 135 -8.34 0.44 -23.32
CA LEU A 135 -6.96 0.55 -22.84
C LEU A 135 -6.58 1.97 -22.39
N LEU A 136 -7.40 2.97 -22.70
CA LEU A 136 -7.27 4.32 -22.16
C LEU A 136 -7.39 4.31 -20.64
N ASP A 137 -8.38 3.62 -20.08
CA ASP A 137 -8.56 3.54 -18.62
C ASP A 137 -7.33 2.91 -17.95
N MET A 138 -6.76 1.90 -18.60
CA MET A 138 -5.56 1.21 -18.13
C MET A 138 -4.31 2.11 -18.24
N SER A 139 -4.18 2.89 -19.31
CA SER A 139 -3.10 3.87 -19.47
C SER A 139 -3.20 4.97 -18.42
N LEU A 140 -4.39 5.51 -18.20
CA LEU A 140 -4.64 6.53 -17.17
C LEU A 140 -4.35 5.98 -15.78
N LEU A 141 -4.75 4.73 -15.50
CA LEU A 141 -4.42 4.06 -14.24
C LEU A 141 -2.90 3.90 -14.10
N SER A 142 -2.21 3.42 -15.14
CA SER A 142 -0.76 3.31 -15.16
C SER A 142 -0.07 4.65 -14.88
N ASP A 143 -0.52 5.72 -15.51
CA ASP A 143 0.08 7.05 -15.37
C ASP A 143 -0.16 7.61 -13.97
N ASN A 144 -1.37 7.44 -13.42
CA ASN A 144 -1.68 7.85 -12.05
C ASN A 144 -0.89 7.03 -11.01
N CYS A 145 -0.65 5.75 -11.28
CA CYS A 145 0.19 4.89 -10.45
C CYS A 145 1.69 5.23 -10.56
N ARG A 146 2.15 5.72 -11.71
CA ARG A 146 3.55 6.11 -11.92
C ARG A 146 3.88 7.50 -11.38
N LYS A 147 2.92 8.44 -11.44
CA LYS A 147 3.09 9.82 -10.94
C LYS A 147 3.34 9.87 -9.44
N GLN A 148 2.86 8.88 -8.70
CA GLN A 148 3.11 8.75 -7.28
C GLN A 148 4.20 7.68 -7.13
N SER A 149 5.15 7.89 -6.21
CA SER A 149 6.25 6.94 -6.02
C SER A 149 5.68 5.57 -5.63
N MET A 150 5.87 4.57 -6.49
CA MET A 150 5.61 3.19 -6.14
C MET A 150 6.71 2.70 -5.21
N VAL A 151 6.40 1.65 -4.45
CA VAL A 151 7.37 0.93 -3.64
C VAL A 151 8.55 0.50 -4.52
N SER A 152 9.75 0.72 -4.01
CA SER A 152 11.01 0.36 -4.67
C SER A 152 11.92 -0.44 -3.75
N ASP A 153 12.96 -1.06 -4.32
CA ASP A 153 14.02 -1.69 -3.52
C ASP A 153 14.73 -0.63 -2.64
N ASP A 154 14.74 0.64 -3.05
CA ASP A 154 15.26 1.76 -2.25
C ASP A 154 14.43 2.00 -0.98
N ASP A 155 13.11 1.85 -1.02
CA ASP A 155 12.27 1.98 0.19
C ASP A 155 12.59 0.89 1.21
N MET A 156 12.87 -0.33 0.75
CA MET A 156 13.26 -1.44 1.60
C MET A 156 14.63 -1.17 2.23
N ASN A 157 15.61 -0.73 1.43
CA ASN A 157 16.93 -0.37 1.90
C ASN A 157 16.88 0.78 2.92
N ARG A 158 16.09 1.82 2.65
CA ARG A 158 15.89 2.97 3.55
C ARG A 158 15.27 2.54 4.88
N LEU A 159 14.24 1.67 4.85
CA LEU A 159 13.60 1.17 6.06
C LEU A 159 14.55 0.29 6.89
N ASP A 160 15.30 -0.60 6.23
CA ASP A 160 16.27 -1.48 6.89
C ASP A 160 17.43 -0.69 7.52
N ASP A 161 17.99 0.29 6.79
CA ASP A 161 18.98 1.21 7.33
C ASP A 161 18.44 1.98 8.54
N ALA A 162 17.18 2.42 8.45
CA ALA A 162 16.56 3.16 9.53
C ALA A 162 16.35 2.30 10.78
N ARG A 163 15.93 1.05 10.59
CA ARG A 163 15.80 0.05 11.65
C ARG A 163 17.16 -0.29 12.26
N LYS A 164 18.19 -0.52 11.45
CA LYS A 164 19.57 -0.79 11.93
C LYS A 164 20.10 0.35 12.79
N ARG A 165 19.89 1.61 12.38
CA ARG A 165 20.28 2.78 13.18
C ARG A 165 19.49 2.88 14.47
N PHE A 166 18.18 2.68 14.42
CA PHE A 166 17.29 2.71 15.58
C PHE A 166 17.66 1.66 16.63
N LEU A 167 18.08 0.46 16.22
CA LEU A 167 18.43 -0.64 17.12
C LEU A 167 19.85 -0.56 17.72
N LYS A 168 20.76 0.22 17.12
CA LYS A 168 22.14 0.37 17.62
C LYS A 168 22.23 1.13 18.93
N VAL A 169 21.25 1.99 19.22
CA VAL A 169 21.25 2.80 20.44
C VAL A 169 20.42 2.08 21.50
N PRO A 170 21.01 1.63 22.61
CA PRO A 170 20.25 1.06 23.72
C PRO A 170 19.37 2.16 24.31
N ARG A 171 18.06 1.92 24.31
CA ARG A 171 17.05 2.86 24.80
C ARG A 171 16.20 2.19 25.85
N LYS A 172 15.74 2.98 26.83
CA LYS A 172 14.70 2.51 27.73
C LYS A 172 13.47 2.18 26.90
N GLU A 173 12.95 0.97 27.07
CA GLU A 173 11.79 0.52 26.31
C GLU A 173 10.56 1.35 26.72
N THR A 174 10.04 2.13 25.78
CA THR A 174 8.79 2.87 25.93
C THR A 174 7.72 2.25 25.02
N THR A 175 6.45 2.47 25.34
CA THR A 175 5.33 2.01 24.49
C THR A 175 5.46 2.51 23.05
N GLU A 176 5.97 3.72 22.85
CA GLU A 176 6.24 4.29 21.53
C GLU A 176 7.35 3.52 20.78
N ILE A 177 8.47 3.20 21.45
CA ILE A 177 9.58 2.45 20.85
C ILE A 177 9.14 1.04 20.46
N VAL A 178 8.36 0.37 21.31
CA VAL A 178 7.78 -0.95 20.99
C VAL A 178 6.85 -0.83 19.79
N GLY A 179 5.95 0.16 19.78
CA GLY A 179 5.03 0.41 18.67
C GLY A 179 5.73 0.68 17.34
N LEU A 180 6.80 1.48 17.34
CA LEU A 180 7.61 1.75 16.16
C LEU A 180 8.35 0.50 15.67
N ARG A 181 8.89 -0.31 16.59
CA ARG A 181 9.57 -1.58 16.24
C ARG A 181 8.58 -2.53 15.56
N LEU A 182 7.40 -2.73 16.15
CA LEU A 182 6.35 -3.58 15.61
C LEU A 182 5.83 -3.05 14.27
N GLY A 183 5.55 -1.74 14.18
CA GLY A 183 5.09 -1.09 12.96
C GLY A 183 6.08 -1.26 11.81
N SER A 184 7.37 -1.07 12.07
CA SER A 184 8.41 -1.24 11.05
C SER A 184 8.51 -2.68 10.52
N ARG A 185 8.27 -3.68 11.38
CA ARG A 185 8.25 -5.10 10.97
C ARG A 185 7.08 -5.38 10.04
N ILE A 186 5.89 -4.93 10.39
CA ILE A 186 4.67 -5.12 9.58
C ILE A 186 4.81 -4.39 8.23
N VAL A 187 5.32 -3.16 8.25
CA VAL A 187 5.61 -2.37 7.04
C VAL A 187 6.63 -3.12 6.17
N SER A 188 7.70 -3.65 6.74
CA SER A 188 8.72 -4.42 6.00
C SER A 188 8.17 -5.72 5.39
N GLU A 189 7.37 -6.49 6.15
CA GLU A 189 6.69 -7.71 5.67
C GLU A 189 5.78 -7.36 4.48
N LYS A 190 4.96 -6.30 4.60
CA LYS A 190 4.08 -5.84 3.51
C LYS A 190 4.83 -5.28 2.32
N LEU A 191 5.94 -4.59 2.53
CA LEU A 191 6.77 -4.07 1.46
C LEU A 191 7.35 -5.20 0.62
N PHE A 192 7.82 -6.27 1.28
CA PHE A 192 8.35 -7.46 0.63
C PHE A 192 7.28 -8.17 -0.20
N ASP A 193 6.09 -8.39 0.37
CA ASP A 193 4.96 -9.01 -0.34
C ASP A 193 4.59 -8.20 -1.60
N LEU A 194 4.52 -6.86 -1.49
CA LEU A 194 4.21 -5.99 -2.62
C LEU A 194 5.28 -6.01 -3.70
N LEU A 195 6.57 -6.01 -3.33
CA LEU A 195 7.67 -6.13 -4.28
C LEU A 195 7.63 -7.46 -5.02
N LYS A 196 7.28 -8.54 -4.31
CA LYS A 196 7.09 -9.87 -4.91
C LYS A 196 5.92 -9.87 -5.90
N ASP A 197 4.78 -9.28 -5.53
CA ASP A 197 3.62 -9.16 -6.40
C ASP A 197 3.92 -8.32 -7.65
N LEU A 198 4.63 -7.19 -7.50
CA LEU A 198 5.04 -6.34 -8.62
C LEU A 198 5.98 -7.03 -9.61
N LYS A 199 6.89 -7.87 -9.08
CA LYS A 199 7.87 -8.63 -9.86
C LYS A 199 7.29 -9.93 -10.44
N SER A 200 6.14 -10.39 -9.95
CA SER A 200 5.48 -11.60 -10.45
C SER A 200 4.95 -11.39 -11.88
N PRO A 201 5.09 -12.38 -12.78
CA PRO A 201 4.48 -12.34 -14.10
C PRO A 201 2.96 -12.16 -14.05
N GLU A 202 2.32 -12.77 -13.04
CA GLU A 202 0.88 -12.71 -12.83
C GLU A 202 0.47 -11.40 -12.14
N GLY A 203 1.18 -10.99 -11.09
CA GLY A 203 0.85 -9.84 -10.24
C GLY A 203 1.25 -8.47 -10.80
N GLY A 204 2.15 -8.44 -11.78
CA GLY A 204 2.87 -7.24 -12.18
C GLY A 204 2.20 -6.33 -13.22
N LEU A 205 2.97 -5.32 -13.62
CA LEU A 205 2.64 -4.37 -14.69
C LEU A 205 2.83 -4.97 -16.10
N LEU A 206 3.16 -6.27 -16.20
CA LEU A 206 3.46 -6.91 -17.47
C LEU A 206 2.24 -6.97 -18.41
N PRO A 207 1.03 -7.38 -17.98
CA PRO A 207 -0.13 -7.36 -18.87
C PRO A 207 -0.45 -5.96 -19.41
N LEU A 208 -0.18 -4.94 -18.60
CA LEU A 208 -0.36 -3.54 -18.97
C LEU A 208 0.67 -3.08 -20.01
N ARG A 209 1.93 -3.52 -19.85
CA ARG A 209 2.99 -3.30 -20.85
C ARG A 209 2.63 -3.96 -22.17
N ASP A 210 2.21 -5.23 -22.15
CA ASP A 210 1.84 -6.00 -23.34
C ASP A 210 0.63 -5.38 -24.05
N ALA A 211 -0.36 -4.92 -23.28
CA ALA A 211 -1.53 -4.23 -23.82
C ALA A 211 -1.12 -2.93 -24.52
N ARG A 212 -0.25 -2.14 -23.88
CA ARG A 212 0.26 -0.89 -24.46
C ARG A 212 1.04 -1.12 -25.74
N GLU A 213 1.91 -2.14 -25.76
CA GLU A 213 2.66 -2.52 -26.95
C GLU A 213 1.72 -2.94 -28.09
N SER A 214 0.74 -3.80 -27.78
CA SER A 214 -0.25 -4.26 -28.76
C SER A 214 -1.11 -3.12 -29.33
N VAL A 215 -1.44 -2.09 -28.54
CA VAL A 215 -2.13 -0.89 -29.04
C VAL A 215 -1.24 -0.05 -29.94
N ASN A 216 0.02 0.14 -29.56
CA ASN A 216 0.95 0.88 -30.40
C ASN A 216 1.15 0.16 -31.75
N ASP A 217 1.20 -1.16 -31.74
CA ASP A 217 1.24 -1.98 -32.95
C ASP A 217 -0.03 -1.80 -33.77
N ALA A 218 -1.21 -1.82 -33.13
CA ALA A 218 -2.49 -1.65 -33.81
C ALA A 218 -2.61 -0.26 -34.44
N LYS A 219 -2.14 0.78 -33.72
CA LYS A 219 -2.06 2.15 -34.24
C LYS A 219 -1.10 2.25 -35.42
N ARG A 220 0.07 1.60 -35.36
CA ARG A 220 1.03 1.57 -36.47
C ARG A 220 0.47 0.86 -37.70
N ALA A 221 -0.18 -0.30 -37.52
CA ALA A 221 -0.82 -1.03 -38.60
C ALA A 221 -1.95 -0.22 -39.25
N MET A 222 -2.78 0.43 -38.42
CA MET A 222 -3.84 1.31 -38.93
C MET A 222 -3.28 2.50 -39.68
N GLN A 223 -2.25 3.17 -39.15
CA GLN A 223 -1.59 4.27 -39.86
C GLN A 223 -1.06 3.82 -41.23
N ALA A 224 -0.43 2.64 -41.30
CA ALA A 224 0.04 2.08 -42.57
C ALA A 224 -1.10 1.85 -43.56
N LEU A 225 -2.26 1.35 -43.10
CA LEU A 225 -3.46 1.21 -43.92
C LEU A 225 -3.96 2.56 -44.43
N LEU A 226 -4.01 3.58 -43.58
CA LEU A 226 -4.46 4.92 -43.96
C LEU A 226 -3.52 5.60 -44.95
N ASP A 227 -2.22 5.48 -44.74
CA ASP A 227 -1.21 6.02 -45.64
C ASP A 227 -1.30 5.34 -47.01
N THR A 228 -1.59 4.04 -47.03
CA THR A 228 -1.82 3.25 -48.24
C THR A 228 -3.05 3.71 -49.02
N PHE A 229 -4.11 4.16 -48.33
CA PHE A 229 -5.34 4.66 -48.97
C PHE A 229 -5.34 6.16 -49.26
N LYS A 230 -4.31 6.91 -48.86
CA LYS A 230 -4.29 8.38 -48.97
C LYS A 230 -4.50 8.89 -50.40
N ASP A 231 -4.07 8.11 -51.40
CA ASP A 231 -4.21 8.45 -52.81
C ASP A 231 -5.60 8.09 -53.39
N VAL A 232 -6.43 7.38 -52.64
CA VAL A 232 -7.77 6.94 -53.06
C VAL A 232 -8.83 7.94 -52.61
N LYS A 233 -9.24 8.82 -53.52
CA LYS A 233 -10.20 9.91 -53.25
C LYS A 233 -11.58 9.46 -52.73
N THR A 234 -11.97 8.19 -52.89
CA THR A 234 -13.33 7.70 -52.59
C THR A 234 -13.53 7.31 -51.13
N PHE A 235 -12.46 7.07 -50.37
CA PHE A 235 -12.58 6.57 -49.00
C PHE A 235 -12.36 7.69 -47.98
N LYS A 236 -13.46 8.18 -47.37
CA LYS A 236 -13.40 9.12 -46.25
C LYS A 236 -13.14 8.34 -44.96
N VAL A 237 -11.87 8.18 -44.63
CA VAL A 237 -11.48 7.71 -43.30
C VAL A 237 -11.48 8.90 -42.36
N PRO A 238 -12.05 8.79 -41.14
CA PRO A 238 -11.75 9.70 -40.06
C PRO A 238 -10.25 9.93 -39.96
N SER A 239 -9.81 11.18 -39.93
CA SER A 239 -8.38 11.45 -39.79
C SER A 239 -7.92 10.93 -38.42
N VAL A 240 -6.64 10.55 -38.32
CA VAL A 240 -6.05 10.15 -37.03
C VAL A 240 -6.13 11.29 -36.00
N GLU A 241 -6.20 12.54 -36.47
CA GLU A 241 -6.40 13.72 -35.62
C GLU A 241 -7.83 13.80 -35.07
N GLU A 242 -8.84 13.51 -35.91
CA GLU A 242 -10.24 13.45 -35.48
C GLU A 242 -10.46 12.35 -34.43
N MET A 243 -9.85 11.17 -34.65
CA MET A 243 -9.82 10.11 -33.63
C MET A 243 -9.08 10.57 -32.36
N GLY A 244 -8.03 11.38 -32.49
CA GLY A 244 -7.25 11.91 -31.38
C GLY A 244 -8.01 12.89 -30.48
N GLU A 245 -8.71 13.88 -31.04
CA GLU A 245 -9.45 14.88 -30.25
C GLU A 245 -10.61 14.25 -29.46
N GLY A 246 -11.38 13.36 -30.10
CA GLY A 246 -12.44 12.62 -29.43
C GLY A 246 -11.90 11.76 -28.29
N PHE A 247 -10.72 11.15 -28.50
CA PHE A 247 -10.04 10.35 -27.49
C PHE A 247 -9.58 11.17 -26.29
N LEU A 248 -9.06 12.38 -26.49
CA LEU A 248 -8.64 13.27 -25.41
C LEU A 248 -9.82 13.69 -24.51
N ARG A 249 -10.96 14.06 -25.10
CA ARG A 249 -12.17 14.39 -24.31
C ARG A 249 -12.69 13.18 -23.52
N LYS A 250 -12.71 11.99 -24.14
CA LYS A 250 -13.05 10.74 -23.45
C LYS A 250 -12.06 10.46 -22.31
N ALA A 251 -10.78 10.76 -22.49
CA ALA A 251 -9.73 10.56 -21.50
C ALA A 251 -9.94 11.40 -20.24
N GLU A 252 -10.33 12.67 -20.37
CA GLU A 252 -10.58 13.54 -19.22
C GLU A 252 -11.71 12.99 -18.33
N GLY A 253 -12.85 12.62 -18.93
CA GLY A 253 -13.97 12.04 -18.20
C GLY A 253 -13.60 10.73 -17.50
N ARG A 254 -12.89 9.84 -18.20
CA ARG A 254 -12.43 8.55 -17.65
C ARG A 254 -11.37 8.70 -16.57
N ASN A 255 -10.52 9.73 -16.66
CA ASN A 255 -9.49 9.99 -15.66
C ASN A 255 -10.11 10.31 -14.30
N VAL A 256 -11.25 11.00 -14.26
CA VAL A 256 -11.99 11.24 -13.01
C VAL A 256 -12.43 9.91 -12.37
N THR A 257 -12.98 8.99 -13.15
CA THR A 257 -13.38 7.65 -12.68
C THR A 257 -12.19 6.86 -12.16
N VAL A 258 -11.07 6.83 -12.90
CA VAL A 258 -9.85 6.14 -12.49
C VAL A 258 -9.26 6.72 -11.20
N ILE A 259 -9.25 8.05 -11.05
CA ILE A 259 -8.78 8.71 -9.82
C ILE A 259 -9.66 8.33 -8.63
N LYS A 260 -10.98 8.27 -8.82
CA LYS A 260 -11.93 7.86 -7.78
C LYS A 260 -11.71 6.41 -7.35
N GLU A 261 -11.66 5.46 -8.29
CA GLU A 261 -11.38 4.04 -8.02
C GLU A 261 -10.06 3.87 -7.26
N LEU A 262 -9.02 4.59 -7.70
CA LEU A 262 -7.71 4.55 -7.05
C LEU A 262 -7.75 5.13 -5.62
N GLY A 263 -8.53 6.18 -5.38
CA GLY A 263 -8.76 6.74 -4.05
C GLY A 263 -9.44 5.73 -3.11
N GLU A 264 -10.49 5.07 -3.57
CA GLU A 264 -11.22 4.04 -2.83
C GLU A 264 -10.32 2.84 -2.49
N ALA A 265 -9.52 2.37 -3.46
CA ALA A 265 -8.57 1.29 -3.27
C ALA A 265 -7.47 1.63 -2.26
N LYS A 266 -6.95 2.87 -2.29
CA LYS A 266 -5.96 3.35 -1.29
C LYS A 266 -6.53 3.40 0.12
N GLU A 267 -7.74 3.93 0.29
CA GLU A 267 -8.36 3.97 1.62
C GLU A 267 -8.69 2.56 2.14
N LYS A 268 -9.06 1.63 1.24
CA LYS A 268 -9.20 0.20 1.60
C LYS A 268 -7.86 -0.39 2.06
N ALA A 269 -6.78 -0.21 1.31
CA ALA A 269 -5.44 -0.69 1.67
C ALA A 269 -4.96 -0.11 3.01
N LYS A 270 -5.18 1.19 3.24
CA LYS A 270 -4.87 1.87 4.49
C LYS A 270 -5.62 1.26 5.68
N ARG A 271 -6.93 1.02 5.55
CA ARG A 271 -7.74 0.37 6.60
C ARG A 271 -7.22 -1.03 6.93
N GLU A 272 -6.82 -1.79 5.91
CA GLU A 272 -6.29 -3.15 6.10
C GLU A 272 -4.97 -3.14 6.89
N ILE A 273 -4.02 -2.28 6.54
CA ILE A 273 -2.75 -2.20 7.27
C ILE A 273 -2.97 -1.70 8.71
N GLN A 274 -3.87 -0.73 8.90
CA GLN A 274 -4.26 -0.27 10.24
C GLN A 274 -4.90 -1.38 11.08
N ARG A 275 -5.68 -2.27 10.47
CA ARG A 275 -6.25 -3.45 11.15
C ARG A 275 -5.13 -4.39 11.62
N LEU A 276 -4.18 -4.72 10.74
CA LEU A 276 -3.02 -5.57 11.07
C LEU A 276 -2.17 -4.99 12.20
N LEU A 277 -1.97 -3.67 12.22
CA LEU A 277 -1.26 -2.98 13.30
C LEU A 277 -1.97 -3.10 14.65
N ARG A 278 -3.31 -3.08 14.66
CA ARG A 278 -4.10 -3.23 15.89
C ARG A 278 -4.11 -4.67 16.40
N GLU A 279 -4.26 -5.64 15.50
CA GLU A 279 -4.27 -7.08 15.84
C GLU A 279 -2.95 -7.51 16.47
N ARG A 280 -1.82 -7.20 15.81
CA ARG A 280 -0.47 -7.49 16.33
C ARG A 280 -0.19 -6.84 17.69
N ARG A 281 -0.72 -5.64 17.93
CA ARG A 281 -0.58 -4.96 19.23
C ARG A 281 -1.36 -5.67 20.33
N GLY A 282 -2.55 -6.21 20.01
CA GLY A 282 -3.33 -7.01 20.94
C GLY A 282 -2.61 -8.30 21.33
N GLU A 283 -2.01 -8.97 20.35
CA GLU A 283 -1.21 -10.20 20.55
C GLU A 283 -0.03 -9.97 21.50
N GLU A 284 0.78 -8.92 21.28
CA GLU A 284 1.92 -8.61 22.16
C GLU A 284 1.52 -8.23 23.59
N LYS A 285 0.36 -7.57 23.78
CA LYS A 285 -0.15 -7.26 25.12
C LYS A 285 -0.51 -8.55 25.86
N ASN A 286 -1.23 -9.45 25.18
CA ASN A 286 -1.62 -10.73 25.76
C ASN A 286 -0.41 -11.61 26.11
N GLU A 287 0.63 -11.65 25.25
CA GLU A 287 1.86 -12.41 25.53
C GLU A 287 2.60 -11.91 26.78
N LYS A 288 2.64 -10.59 27.00
CA LYS A 288 3.25 -10.01 28.20
C LYS A 288 2.47 -10.33 29.47
N GLU A 289 1.15 -10.26 29.43
CA GLU A 289 0.29 -10.60 30.57
C GLU A 289 0.45 -12.08 30.98
N VAL A 290 0.59 -12.99 30.00
CA VAL A 290 0.84 -14.42 30.27
C VAL A 290 2.21 -14.61 30.94
N MET A 291 3.27 -13.95 30.44
CA MET A 291 4.60 -14.06 31.06
C MET A 291 4.68 -13.47 32.48
N GLU A 292 3.93 -12.41 32.78
CA GLU A 292 3.89 -11.83 34.13
C GLU A 292 3.12 -12.71 35.12
N GLN A 293 2.09 -13.44 34.67
CA GLN A 293 1.35 -14.37 35.53
C GLN A 293 2.18 -15.61 35.89
N ASP A 294 2.89 -16.19 34.92
CA ASP A 294 3.71 -17.39 35.15
C ASP A 294 4.98 -17.11 35.97
N GLY A 295 5.47 -15.87 35.96
CA GLY A 295 6.67 -15.46 36.72
C GLY A 295 6.48 -15.26 38.23
N SER A 296 5.24 -15.25 38.74
CA SER A 296 4.97 -14.97 40.17
C SER A 296 4.74 -16.22 41.04
N GLY A 297 4.73 -17.42 40.44
CA GLY A 297 4.25 -18.64 41.10
C GLY A 297 5.28 -19.57 41.75
N VAL A 298 6.60 -19.40 41.53
CA VAL A 298 7.61 -20.34 42.04
C VAL A 298 8.62 -19.61 42.92
N VAL A 299 8.22 -19.34 44.17
CA VAL A 299 9.17 -19.25 45.27
C VAL A 299 9.58 -20.67 45.62
N GLU A 300 10.61 -21.16 44.93
CA GLU A 300 11.29 -22.40 45.27
C GLU A 300 11.90 -22.27 46.67
N GLN A 301 11.42 -23.13 47.55
CA GLN A 301 11.99 -23.43 48.84
C GLN A 301 13.41 -23.99 48.64
N PRO A 302 14.42 -23.60 49.45
CA PRO A 302 15.79 -24.05 49.24
C PRO A 302 15.92 -25.52 49.61
N SER A 303 15.98 -26.42 48.62
CA SER A 303 16.41 -27.80 48.84
C SER A 303 17.92 -27.91 48.65
N THR A 304 18.60 -28.06 49.78
CA THR A 304 20.02 -28.39 49.90
C THR A 304 20.16 -29.90 49.67
N GLY A 305 21.00 -30.35 48.73
CA GLY A 305 21.23 -31.80 48.60
C GLY A 305 21.97 -32.29 47.36
N ILE A 306 23.25 -31.91 47.26
CA ILE A 306 24.38 -32.61 46.63
C ILE A 306 24.11 -34.07 46.17
N LYS A 307 24.40 -34.38 44.88
CA LYS A 307 25.31 -35.48 44.51
C LYS A 307 25.77 -35.46 43.04
N GLU A 308 27.09 -35.46 42.90
CA GLU A 308 27.89 -35.76 41.71
C GLU A 308 27.48 -37.07 41.01
N THR A 309 27.46 -37.06 39.68
CA THR A 309 27.92 -38.19 38.82
C THR A 309 28.18 -37.61 37.43
N GLN A 310 29.43 -37.27 37.10
CA GLN A 310 30.44 -38.10 36.44
C GLN A 310 30.28 -38.15 34.91
N GLU A 311 31.31 -37.62 34.24
CA GLU A 311 31.62 -37.70 32.82
C GLU A 311 31.56 -39.14 32.29
N VAL A 312 30.98 -39.32 31.09
CA VAL A 312 31.41 -40.37 30.16
C VAL A 312 31.41 -39.78 28.75
N ASP A 313 32.63 -39.56 28.27
CA ASP A 313 33.01 -39.51 26.87
C ASP A 313 32.57 -40.80 26.16
N THR A 314 31.92 -40.71 24.99
CA THR A 314 32.13 -41.70 23.93
C THR A 314 31.79 -41.15 22.55
N ASN A 315 32.88 -40.92 21.82
CA ASN A 315 33.03 -40.93 20.38
C ASN A 315 32.28 -42.12 19.71
N GLY A 316 31.67 -41.90 18.54
CA GLY A 316 30.95 -42.95 17.81
C GLY A 316 30.42 -42.54 16.44
N GLN A 317 31.25 -42.80 15.43
CA GLN A 317 31.02 -42.67 13.99
C GLN A 317 29.73 -43.30 13.42
N SER A 318 29.25 -42.65 12.34
CA SER A 318 28.88 -43.24 11.03
C SER A 318 27.48 -43.82 10.76
N VAL A 319 27.18 -43.78 9.45
CA VAL A 319 26.23 -44.53 8.62
C VAL A 319 25.01 -43.72 8.18
N GLN A 320 25.05 -43.10 6.99
CA GLN A 320 24.77 -43.63 5.63
C GLN A 320 23.26 -43.71 5.32
N GLU A 321 22.83 -42.84 4.39
CA GLU A 321 22.18 -43.18 3.12
C GLU A 321 21.04 -44.21 3.12
N LYS A 322 19.83 -43.74 2.75
CA LYS A 322 18.96 -44.46 1.82
C LYS A 322 17.98 -43.51 1.13
N GLU A 323 18.28 -43.26 -0.14
CA GLU A 323 17.30 -43.05 -1.19
C GLU A 323 16.34 -44.26 -1.29
N GLU A 324 15.09 -44.07 -1.73
CA GLU A 324 14.68 -44.20 -3.14
C GLU A 324 13.18 -44.58 -3.30
N LYS A 325 12.53 -43.86 -4.23
CA LYS A 325 11.51 -44.27 -5.22
C LYS A 325 10.29 -45.14 -4.84
N GLN A 326 9.12 -44.64 -5.23
CA GLN A 326 8.24 -45.22 -6.27
C GLN A 326 7.04 -44.26 -6.52
N VAL A 327 6.40 -44.12 -7.68
CA VAL A 327 6.64 -44.46 -9.09
C VAL A 327 5.48 -43.81 -9.87
N ASP A 328 5.77 -43.32 -11.08
CA ASP A 328 4.81 -42.92 -12.10
C ASP A 328 3.93 -44.09 -12.58
N SER A 329 2.65 -43.83 -12.91
CA SER A 329 2.06 -44.40 -14.13
C SER A 329 0.71 -43.73 -14.48
N GLU A 330 0.73 -43.01 -15.61
CA GLU A 330 -0.16 -43.15 -16.78
C GLU A 330 -1.68 -43.26 -16.60
N SER A 331 -2.42 -42.36 -17.26
CA SER A 331 -2.96 -42.58 -18.63
C SER A 331 -4.03 -41.51 -18.92
N ALA A 332 -3.85 -40.70 -19.97
CA ALA A 332 -4.37 -40.89 -21.31
C ALA A 332 -5.91 -40.66 -21.45
N GLY A 333 -6.24 -39.54 -22.08
CA GLY A 333 -7.26 -39.49 -23.13
C GLY A 333 -8.68 -39.08 -22.72
N LYS A 334 -9.09 -37.88 -23.16
CA LYS A 334 -10.23 -37.68 -24.07
C LYS A 334 -10.34 -36.23 -24.52
N GLU A 335 -10.16 -36.02 -25.83
CA GLU A 335 -10.88 -35.00 -26.59
C GLU A 335 -12.38 -35.29 -26.47
N GLU A 336 -13.19 -34.27 -26.19
CA GLU A 336 -14.44 -34.09 -26.92
C GLU A 336 -14.87 -32.62 -26.95
N VAL A 337 -15.30 -32.24 -28.15
CA VAL A 337 -15.81 -30.97 -28.62
C VAL A 337 -17.28 -30.81 -28.23
N VAL A 338 -17.65 -29.76 -27.49
CA VAL A 338 -18.95 -29.05 -27.51
C VAL A 338 -18.68 -27.67 -26.90
N GLY A 339 -18.98 -26.49 -27.47
CA GLY A 339 -20.02 -26.12 -28.41
C GLY A 339 -21.01 -25.16 -27.73
N GLY A 340 -20.71 -23.85 -27.74
CA GLY A 340 -21.66 -22.72 -27.76
C GLY A 340 -22.59 -22.46 -26.55
N THR A 341 -22.38 -21.33 -25.86
CA THR A 341 -23.35 -20.25 -25.53
C THR A 341 -22.83 -19.39 -24.36
N ALA A 342 -22.13 -18.31 -24.66
CA ALA A 342 -21.75 -17.29 -23.66
C ALA A 342 -21.53 -15.92 -24.33
N MET A 343 -22.42 -15.54 -25.24
CA MET A 343 -22.34 -14.28 -25.97
C MET A 343 -23.74 -13.66 -26.07
N GLU A 344 -24.37 -13.41 -24.91
CA GLU A 344 -25.57 -12.57 -24.85
C GLU A 344 -25.64 -11.65 -23.62
N GLU A 345 -24.88 -11.90 -22.54
CA GLU A 345 -24.96 -11.08 -21.32
C GLU A 345 -24.13 -9.78 -21.34
N GLN A 346 -23.28 -9.52 -22.34
CA GLN A 346 -22.48 -8.27 -22.38
C GLN A 346 -23.07 -7.13 -23.22
N LYS A 347 -24.29 -7.29 -23.77
CA LYS A 347 -24.92 -6.24 -24.59
C LYS A 347 -25.88 -5.34 -23.82
N GLU A 348 -26.20 -5.66 -22.56
CA GLU A 348 -27.20 -4.91 -21.78
C GLU A 348 -26.60 -3.84 -20.84
N GLU A 349 -25.30 -3.86 -20.57
CA GLU A 349 -24.66 -2.90 -19.66
C GLU A 349 -24.22 -1.58 -20.33
N ILE A 350 -24.24 -1.50 -21.66
CA ILE A 350 -23.78 -0.30 -22.43
C ILE A 350 -24.93 0.70 -22.72
N ARG A 351 -26.18 0.42 -22.31
CA ARG A 351 -27.35 1.24 -22.70
C ARG A 351 -27.99 2.12 -21.62
N LYS A 352 -27.35 2.32 -20.46
CA LYS A 352 -27.91 3.14 -19.36
C LYS A 352 -27.16 4.43 -19.01
N GLU A 353 -26.10 4.80 -19.72
CA GLU A 353 -25.38 6.06 -19.49
C GLU A 353 -25.60 7.06 -20.63
N ASP A 354 -26.81 7.58 -20.79
CA ASP A 354 -27.04 8.81 -21.56
C ASP A 354 -28.24 9.60 -21.00
N ALA A 355 -27.96 10.47 -20.03
CA ALA A 355 -28.80 11.61 -19.64
C ALA A 355 -27.91 12.76 -19.14
N PRO A 356 -28.30 14.04 -19.33
CA PRO A 356 -27.34 15.11 -19.58
C PRO A 356 -26.71 15.67 -18.30
N GLN A 357 -25.40 15.91 -18.39
CA GLN A 357 -24.60 16.63 -17.40
C GLN A 357 -25.07 18.08 -17.27
N GLN A 358 -25.65 18.43 -16.12
CA GLN A 358 -25.64 19.81 -15.64
C GLN A 358 -24.30 20.09 -14.97
N GLY A 359 -23.69 21.22 -15.37
CA GLY A 359 -22.34 21.61 -15.05
C GLY A 359 -22.04 21.65 -13.55
N VAL A 360 -21.15 20.75 -13.13
CA VAL A 360 -20.44 20.88 -11.87
C VAL A 360 -19.16 21.67 -12.15
N LYS A 361 -19.10 22.90 -11.62
CA LYS A 361 -17.84 23.64 -11.45
C LYS A 361 -16.96 22.84 -10.48
N ILE A 362 -16.06 22.02 -11.02
CA ILE A 362 -14.99 21.41 -10.25
C ILE A 362 -13.95 22.52 -10.00
N LYS A 363 -14.07 23.18 -8.85
CA LYS A 363 -12.96 23.90 -8.25
C LYS A 363 -12.02 22.87 -7.63
N GLU A 364 -10.92 22.60 -8.33
CA GLU A 364 -9.58 22.44 -7.78
C GLU A 364 -9.50 21.89 -6.33
N GLU A 365 -9.78 20.60 -6.16
CA GLU A 365 -9.37 19.84 -4.97
C GLU A 365 -7.94 19.31 -5.18
N ALA A 366 -6.98 20.23 -5.20
CA ALA A 366 -5.57 19.96 -4.93
C ALA A 366 -5.26 20.38 -3.48
N ASN A 367 -6.02 19.84 -2.54
CA ASN A 367 -5.75 19.89 -1.10
C ASN A 367 -6.34 18.62 -0.47
N VAL A 368 -5.82 17.46 -0.89
CA VAL A 368 -5.89 16.26 -0.05
C VAL A 368 -5.04 16.59 1.18
N THR A 369 -5.73 17.02 2.22
CA THR A 369 -5.18 17.32 3.53
C THR A 369 -4.44 16.10 4.07
N ASP A 370 -3.27 16.34 4.67
CA ASP A 370 -2.31 15.39 5.24
C ASP A 370 -2.86 14.72 6.53
N ILE A 371 -4.10 14.23 6.49
CA ILE A 371 -4.88 13.69 7.63
C ILE A 371 -4.51 12.21 7.92
N GLY A 372 -3.54 11.64 7.19
CA GLY A 372 -3.23 10.21 7.23
C GLY A 372 -2.34 9.76 8.40
N ALA A 373 -1.32 10.55 8.76
CA ALA A 373 -0.27 10.10 9.68
C ALA A 373 -0.58 10.45 11.14
N GLU A 374 -1.09 11.66 11.39
CA GLU A 374 -1.52 12.06 12.73
C GLU A 374 -2.58 11.11 13.27
N ASN A 375 -3.52 10.60 12.47
CA ASN A 375 -4.55 9.67 12.94
C ASN A 375 -4.06 8.25 13.24
N VAL A 376 -3.01 7.77 12.56
CA VAL A 376 -2.36 6.51 12.96
C VAL A 376 -1.67 6.71 14.30
N ILE A 377 -0.97 7.83 14.49
CA ILE A 377 -0.32 8.19 15.76
C ILE A 377 -1.37 8.50 16.85
N LYS A 378 -2.51 9.09 16.49
CA LYS A 378 -3.62 9.41 17.38
C LYS A 378 -4.33 8.14 17.82
N ALA A 379 -4.55 7.18 16.92
CA ALA A 379 -5.03 5.85 17.30
C ALA A 379 -4.03 5.10 18.19
N ILE A 380 -2.73 5.35 18.02
CA ILE A 380 -1.67 4.84 18.91
C ILE A 380 -1.70 5.53 20.28
N ARG A 381 -2.13 6.80 20.36
CA ARG A 381 -2.13 7.66 21.56
C ARG A 381 -3.46 7.65 22.33
N GLU A 382 -4.60 7.48 21.65
CA GLU A 382 -5.96 7.47 22.21
C GLU A 382 -6.37 6.08 22.72
N SER A 383 -5.70 5.00 22.32
CA SER A 383 -5.98 3.66 22.86
C SER A 383 -5.54 3.46 24.31
N ASP A 384 -4.74 4.37 24.87
CA ASP A 384 -4.25 4.33 26.26
C ASP A 384 -4.78 5.50 27.11
N SER A 385 -5.68 6.36 26.60
CA SER A 385 -6.36 7.37 27.41
C SER A 385 -7.58 6.79 28.13
N SER A 386 -7.34 5.86 29.06
CA SER A 386 -8.23 5.77 30.22
C SER A 386 -8.03 7.06 31.01
N SER A 387 -9.02 7.95 30.93
CA SER A 387 -9.09 9.20 31.67
C SER A 387 -9.02 8.94 33.17
N ASN A 388 -7.83 8.84 33.75
CA ASN A 388 -7.67 8.84 35.20
C ASN A 388 -7.93 10.26 35.72
N PRO A 389 -8.97 10.51 36.55
CA PRO A 389 -9.31 11.84 37.06
C PRO A 389 -8.30 12.39 38.09
N ALA A 390 -7.20 11.68 38.35
CA ALA A 390 -6.34 11.93 39.51
C ALA A 390 -5.41 13.15 39.38
N LEU A 391 -5.15 13.67 38.16
CA LEU A 391 -4.18 14.77 37.99
C LEU A 391 -4.75 16.18 38.21
N VAL A 392 -6.07 16.34 38.29
CA VAL A 392 -6.69 17.65 38.54
C VAL A 392 -6.66 18.03 40.03
N HIS A 393 -6.35 17.08 40.92
CA HIS A 393 -6.27 17.33 42.36
C HIS A 393 -4.92 17.95 42.82
N ALA A 394 -3.84 17.76 42.05
CA ALA A 394 -2.52 18.24 42.45
C ALA A 394 -2.41 19.78 42.40
N SER A 395 -3.10 20.44 41.47
CA SER A 395 -3.11 21.90 41.36
C SER A 395 -3.95 22.58 42.44
N MET A 396 -5.02 21.94 42.94
CA MET A 396 -5.80 22.46 44.06
C MET A 396 -5.05 22.36 45.40
N LEU A 397 -4.26 21.30 45.62
CA LEU A 397 -3.46 21.17 46.84
C LEU A 397 -2.34 22.22 46.93
N LEU A 398 -1.71 22.58 45.80
CA LEU A 398 -0.71 23.66 45.75
C LEU A 398 -1.32 25.03 46.06
N LEU A 399 -2.52 25.32 45.55
CA LEU A 399 -3.25 26.55 45.86
C LEU A 399 -3.60 26.66 47.36
N LEU A 400 -4.02 25.56 47.99
CA LEU A 400 -4.30 25.53 49.42
C LEU A 400 -3.05 25.70 50.28
N CYS A 401 -1.89 25.19 49.85
CA CYS A 401 -0.62 25.44 50.53
C CYS A 401 -0.18 26.90 50.46
N VAL A 402 -0.33 27.57 49.30
CA VAL A 402 0.06 28.98 49.15
C VAL A 402 -0.90 29.91 49.91
N LEU A 403 -2.21 29.63 49.91
CA LEU A 403 -3.20 30.35 50.70
C LEU A 403 -3.04 30.12 52.22
N GLY A 404 -2.60 28.93 52.64
CA GLY A 404 -2.28 28.65 54.04
C GLY A 404 -1.05 29.42 54.54
N CYS A 405 -0.05 29.62 53.69
CA CYS A 405 1.17 30.36 54.04
C CYS A 405 0.96 31.88 54.15
N SER A 406 0.00 32.46 53.42
CA SER A 406 -0.30 33.90 53.49
C SER A 406 -1.27 34.28 54.62
N LEU A 407 -1.93 33.31 55.25
CA LEU A 407 -2.80 33.51 56.43
C LEU A 407 -2.08 33.35 57.78
N VAL A 408 -0.83 32.85 57.76
CA VAL A 408 -0.01 32.61 58.96
C VAL A 408 1.17 33.60 59.08
N CYS A 409 1.46 34.34 58.02
CA CYS A 409 2.26 35.58 58.05
C CYS A 409 1.31 36.77 58.28
#